data_AF-A0A3M9YYM6-F1
#
_entry.id   AF-A0A3M9YYM6-F1
#
_cell.length_a   1.000
_cell.length_b   1.000
_cell.length_c   1.000
_cell.angle_alpha   90.00
_cell.angle_beta   90.00
_cell.angle_gamma   90.00
#
_symmetry.space_group_name_H-M   'P 1'
#
loop_
_entity.id
_entity.type
_entity.pdbx_description
1 polymer ?
#
loop_
_entity_poly.entity_id
_entity_poly.type
_entity_poly.pdbx_seq_one_letter_code
_entity_poly.pdbx_strand_id
1 'polypeptide(L)' 'MAIRTKKWTFAEYLTYEDGTGTRYELVNGDLVCMALGTGEHGDISEFLNEVFKSEIKRTSRPWFFKEMSCLFLLPFPS' A
#
# COMPACT_ATOMS: atom_id res chain seq x y z
N MET A 1 7.06 19.92 -24.09
CA MET A 1 8.17 19.69 -23.14
C MET A 1 8.12 18.23 -22.71
N ALA A 2 9.14 17.44 -23.04
CA ALA A 2 9.24 16.06 -22.56
C ALA A 2 9.94 16.08 -21.20
N ILE A 3 9.17 16.00 -20.11
CA ILE A 3 9.73 15.80 -18.77
C ILE A 3 10.20 14.34 -18.75
N ARG A 4 11.49 14.12 -18.95
CA ARG A 4 12.08 12.78 -18.78
C ARG A 4 12.13 12.52 -17.27
N THR A 5 11.14 11.81 -16.75
CA THR A 5 11.19 11.29 -15.38
C THR A 5 12.45 10.44 -15.24
N LYS A 6 13.29 10.76 -14.23
CA LYS A 6 14.43 9.93 -13.87
C LYS A 6 13.92 8.51 -13.64
N LYS A 7 14.57 7.51 -14.24
CA LYS A 7 14.34 6.11 -13.90
C LYS A 7 15.10 5.75 -12.63
N TRP A 8 14.40 5.18 -11.67
CA TRP A 8 14.89 4.78 -10.36
C TRP A 8 15.26 3.30 -10.35
N THR A 9 16.39 3.00 -9.71
CA THR A 9 16.73 1.63 -9.34
C THR A 9 16.05 1.25 -8.02
N PHE A 10 15.96 -0.06 -7.76
CA PHE A 10 15.43 -0.55 -6.49
C PHE A 10 16.24 -0.07 -5.29
N ALA A 11 17.57 -0.03 -5.40
CA ALA A 11 18.44 0.46 -4.32
C ALA A 11 18.21 1.95 -4.01
N GLU A 12 18.07 2.79 -5.03
CA GLU A 12 17.74 4.21 -4.83
C GLU A 12 16.36 4.41 -4.22
N TYR A 13 15.37 3.60 -4.63
CA TYR A 13 14.03 3.62 -4.05
C TYR A 13 14.02 3.25 -2.56
N LEU A 14 14.77 2.22 -2.16
CA LEU A 14 14.83 1.77 -0.76
C LEU A 14 15.32 2.85 0.21
N THR A 15 16.15 3.78 -0.27
CA THR A 15 16.70 4.88 0.53
C THR A 15 16.05 6.23 0.19
N TYR A 16 14.97 6.24 -0.59
CA TYR A 16 14.31 7.47 -1.01
C TYR A 16 13.39 7.99 0.09
N GLU A 17 13.59 9.25 0.48
CA GLU A 17 12.74 9.98 1.42
C GLU A 17 12.68 11.45 0.96
N ASP A 18 11.48 11.98 0.75
CA ASP A 18 11.28 13.37 0.31
C ASP A 18 10.88 14.32 1.45
N GLY A 19 10.87 13.81 2.70
CA GLY A 19 10.49 14.55 3.91
C GLY A 19 8.99 14.84 4.03
N THR A 20 8.15 14.42 3.07
CA THR A 20 6.71 14.67 3.09
C THR A 20 5.92 13.56 3.80
N GLY A 21 6.57 12.41 4.06
CA GLY A 21 5.89 11.20 4.55
C GLY A 21 5.00 10.53 3.49
N THR A 22 5.03 11.00 2.23
CA THR A 22 4.32 10.36 1.12
C THR A 22 4.91 8.99 0.85
N ARG A 23 4.05 7.97 0.76
CA ARG A 23 4.47 6.65 0.33
C ARG A 23 4.43 6.56 -1.19
N TYR A 24 5.48 5.99 -1.77
CA TYR A 24 5.59 5.76 -3.20
C TYR A 24 5.71 4.26 -3.49
N GLU A 25 5.32 3.86 -4.69
CA GLU A 25 5.58 2.54 -5.27
C GLU A 25 6.53 2.68 -6.46
N LEU A 26 7.49 1.77 -6.56
CA LEU A 26 8.40 1.70 -7.71
C LEU A 26 7.76 0.86 -8.83
N VAL A 27 7.25 1.51 -9.88
CA VAL A 27 6.59 0.87 -11.03
C VAL A 27 7.42 1.11 -12.28
N ASN A 28 8.06 0.07 -12.82
CA ASN A 28 8.89 0.15 -14.04
C ASN A 28 9.95 1.27 -14.01
N GLY A 29 10.54 1.50 -12.84
CA GLY A 29 11.54 2.54 -12.61
C GLY A 29 10.95 3.94 -12.37
N ASP A 30 9.63 4.11 -12.29
CA ASP A 30 9.00 5.37 -11.90
C ASP A 30 8.50 5.28 -10.46
N LEU A 31 8.61 6.37 -9.69
CA LEU A 31 7.99 6.49 -8.38
C LEU A 31 6.56 7.00 -8.55
N VAL A 32 5.60 6.17 -8.16
CA VAL A 32 4.16 6.48 -8.21
C VAL A 32 3.70 6.72 -6.79
N CYS A 33 3.14 7.90 -6.49
CA CYS A 33 2.55 8.14 -5.17
C CYS A 33 1.43 7.13 -4.91
N MET A 34 1.47 6.44 -3.78
CA MET A 34 0.29 5.74 -3.31
C MET A 34 -0.76 6.78 -2.91
N ALA A 35 -1.94 6.68 -3.49
CA ALA A 35 -3.07 7.46 -3.01
C ALA A 35 -3.35 7.08 -1.55
N LEU A 36 -3.59 8.07 -0.70
CA LEU A 36 -4.14 7.81 0.62
C LEU A 36 -5.52 7.18 0.41
N GLY A 37 -5.69 5.93 0.83
CA GLY A 37 -7.01 5.31 0.84
C GLY A 37 -7.96 6.15 1.67
N THR A 38 -9.14 6.43 1.14
CA THR A 38 -10.25 7.03 1.89
C THR A 38 -10.76 6.04 2.93
N GLY A 39 -11.59 6.49 3.89
CA GLY A 39 -12.19 5.59 4.88
C GLY A 39 -12.86 4.36 4.25
N GLU A 40 -13.61 4.55 3.16
CA GLU A 40 -14.25 3.47 2.38
C GLU A 40 -13.25 2.46 1.80
N HIS A 41 -12.06 2.94 1.37
CA HIS A 41 -11.00 2.04 0.90
C HIS A 41 -10.51 1.15 2.06
N GLY A 42 -10.45 1.69 3.27
CA GLY A 42 -10.16 0.93 4.50
C GLY A 42 -11.20 -0.15 4.74
N ASP A 43 -12.47 0.21 4.75
CA ASP A 43 -13.59 -0.71 5.02
C ASP A 43 -13.65 -1.86 3.99
N ILE A 44 -13.48 -1.57 2.70
CA ILE A 44 -13.43 -2.60 1.64
C ILE A 44 -12.21 -3.49 1.83
N SER A 45 -11.05 -2.93 2.18
CA SER A 45 -9.83 -3.70 2.42
C SER A 45 -9.99 -4.65 3.61
N GLU A 46 -10.63 -4.19 4.69
CA GLU A 46 -10.93 -5.02 5.87
C GLU A 46 -11.88 -6.17 5.53
N PHE A 47 -12.99 -5.88 4.84
CA PHE A 47 -13.93 -6.90 4.40
C PHE A 47 -13.24 -7.98 3.55
N LEU A 48 -12.42 -7.58 2.58
CA LEU A 48 -11.67 -8.53 1.75
C LEU A 48 -10.66 -9.34 2.57
N ASN A 49 -9.99 -8.73 3.55
CA ASN A 49 -9.09 -9.45 4.46
C ASN A 49 -9.81 -10.58 5.19
N GLU A 50 -11.01 -10.32 5.71
CA GLU A 50 -11.80 -11.29 6.43
C GLU A 50 -12.25 -12.44 5.53
N VAL A 51 -12.73 -12.13 4.32
CA VAL A 51 -13.14 -13.11 3.32
C VAL A 51 -11.95 -14.02 2.95
N PHE A 52 -10.79 -13.45 2.64
CA PHE A 52 -9.61 -14.24 2.29
C PHE A 52 -9.10 -15.10 3.44
N LYS A 53 -9.03 -14.55 4.67
CA LYS A 53 -8.64 -15.34 5.84
C LYS A 53 -9.58 -16.53 6.07
N SER A 54 -10.88 -16.32 5.87
CA SER A 54 -11.90 -17.37 6.00
C SER A 54 -11.73 -18.44 4.93
N GLU A 55 -11.50 -18.06 3.68
CA GLU A 55 -11.28 -18.99 2.57
C GLU A 55 -9.96 -19.77 2.68
N ILE A 56 -8.89 -19.15 3.15
CA ILE A 56 -7.60 -19.82 3.41
C ILE A 56 -7.79 -20.90 4.47
N LYS A 57 -8.51 -20.58 5.56
CA LYS A 57 -8.84 -21.56 6.62
C LYS A 57 -9.72 -22.70 6.08
N ARG A 58 -10.76 -22.37 5.31
CA ARG A 58 -11.70 -23.35 4.73
C ARG A 58 -11.00 -24.33 3.78
N THR A 59 -10.02 -23.84 3.01
CA THR A 59 -9.32 -24.63 1.99
C THR A 59 -8.00 -25.24 2.48
N SER A 60 -7.62 -25.02 3.74
CA SER A 60 -6.38 -25.51 4.37
C SER A 60 -5.13 -25.21 3.55
N ARG A 61 -5.08 -24.05 2.90
CA ARG A 61 -3.94 -23.68 2.06
C ARG A 61 -2.89 -22.88 2.86
N PRO A 62 -1.59 -23.05 2.58
CA PRO A 62 -0.53 -22.40 3.34
C PRO A 62 -0.27 -20.95 2.87
N TRP A 63 -1.32 -20.16 2.66
CA TRP A 63 -1.17 -18.75 2.26
C TRP A 63 -1.23 -17.82 3.46
N PHE A 64 -0.43 -16.77 3.44
CA PHE A 64 -0.50 -15.69 4.40
C PHE A 64 -0.98 -14.43 3.68
N PHE A 65 -2.12 -13.88 4.12
CA PHE A 65 -2.58 -12.59 3.65
C PHE A 65 -1.88 -11.50 4.45
N LYS A 66 -1.14 -10.62 3.77
CA LYS A 66 -0.51 -9.45 4.40
C LYS A 66 -1.58 -8.37 4.57
N GLU A 67 -1.89 -8.03 5.81
CA GLU A 67 -2.84 -6.95 6.13
C GLU A 67 -2.44 -5.66 5.40
N MET A 68 -3.36 -5.15 4.58
CA MET A 68 -3.21 -3.88 3.89
C MET A 68 -3.55 -2.76 4.88
N SER A 69 -2.57 -2.32 5.68
CA SER A 69 -2.75 -1.13 6.51
C SER A 69 -2.57 0.12 5.65
N CYS A 70 -3.68 0.65 5.16
CA CYS A 70 -3.71 2.03 4.72
C CYS A 70 -3.57 2.90 5.97
N LEU A 71 -2.48 3.67 6.07
CA LEU A 71 -2.18 4.47 7.25
C LEU A 71 -3.25 5.57 7.40
N PHE A 72 -4.26 5.32 8.22
CA PHE A 72 -5.26 6.31 8.56
C PHE A 72 -4.83 7.00 9.85
N LEU A 73 -4.28 8.21 9.73
CA LEU A 73 -4.22 9.16 10.84
C LEU A 73 -5.59 9.84 10.92
N LEU A 74 -6.59 9.21 11.53
CA LEU A 74 -7.68 9.95 12.16
C LEU A 74 -7.61 9.75 13.68
N PRO A 75 -7.83 10.82 14.48
CA PRO A 75 -7.71 10.76 15.91
C PRO A 75 -8.79 9.84 16.49
N PHE A 76 -8.42 9.05 17.50
CA PHE A 76 -9.37 8.37 18.38
C PHE A 76 -10.41 9.38 18.88
N PRO A 77 -11.72 9.22 18.59
CA PRO A 77 -12.73 9.89 19.37
C PRO A 77 -12.86 9.16 20.72
N SER A 78 -12.99 9.96 21.77
CA SER A 78 -13.10 9.57 23.19
C SER A 78 -14.40 8.83 23.50
#